data_AF-A0A534R827-F1
#
_entry.id   AF-A0A534R827-F1
#
_cell.length_a   1.000
_cell.length_b   1.000
_cell.length_c   1.000
_cell.angle_alpha   90.00
_cell.angle_beta   90.00
_cell.angle_gamma   90.00
#
_symmetry.space_group_name_H-M   'P 1'
#
loop_
_entity.id
_entity.type
_entity.pdbx_description
1 polymer ?
#
loop_
_entity_poly.entity_id
_entity_poly.type
_entity_poly.pdbx_seq_one_letter_code
_entity_poly.pdbx_strand_id
1 'polypeptide(L)'
;MPLTPEQLYQEAAGGLAAALALCLLGYLGTKLAAHAWRAVTVGNGYRRWVLRRRRSAGLVLLLGAVSGSVVADAQDLAPLDPAEVRSVALDAGLDSLRNVDIPKPDNLDDFLQPGALARRAAVQLGKALFWDMQVGSDGVACASCHFHAGADSRSKNQLSPGLKHTDPVLRTIFDATASGGGGPNYQLTAADFPFHQLEHPEDRTSTVLHDTNDVVSSQGVFRANFTGLAPGSPTDLGTPAADPVFNVGGVNVRRGQPRNTPSIINAVFNFANLWDGRGHNVFNGV
;
A
#
# COMPACT_ATOMS: atom_id res chain seq x y z
N MET A 1 -4.04 -45.81 -28.39
CA MET A 1 -5.07 -45.79 -29.45
C MET A 1 -5.83 -44.49 -29.28
N PRO A 2 -5.86 -43.56 -30.26
CA PRO A 2 -6.56 -42.29 -30.09
C PRO A 2 -8.08 -42.53 -30.00
N LEU A 3 -8.73 -41.75 -29.13
CA LEU A 3 -10.18 -41.81 -28.90
C LEU A 3 -10.94 -41.49 -30.20
N THR A 4 -12.06 -42.17 -30.39
CA THR A 4 -12.94 -41.92 -31.53
C THR A 4 -13.67 -40.58 -31.36
N PRO A 5 -14.10 -39.92 -32.45
CA PRO A 5 -14.85 -38.67 -32.40
C PRO A 5 -16.13 -38.73 -31.53
N GLU A 6 -16.76 -39.89 -31.41
CA GLU A 6 -17.91 -40.12 -30.53
C GLU A 6 -17.54 -40.10 -29.04
N GLN A 7 -16.35 -40.60 -28.68
CA GLN A 7 -15.83 -40.55 -27.31
C GLN A 7 -15.46 -39.13 -26.91
N LEU A 8 -14.91 -38.34 -27.84
CA LEU A 8 -14.63 -36.91 -27.63
C LEU A 8 -15.91 -36.09 -27.42
N TYR A 9 -17.00 -36.45 -28.10
CA TYR A 9 -18.30 -35.77 -27.95
C TYR A 9 -18.98 -36.09 -26.60
N GLN A 10 -18.84 -37.32 -26.10
CA GLN A 10 -19.36 -37.74 -24.79
C GLN A 10 -18.58 -37.06 -23.63
N GLU A 11 -17.26 -36.94 -23.73
CA GLU A 11 -16.45 -36.21 -22.73
C GLU A 11 -16.74 -34.70 -22.72
N ALA A 12 -16.93 -34.09 -23.91
CA ALA A 12 -17.28 -32.68 -24.03
C ALA A 12 -18.69 -32.36 -23.48
N ALA A 13 -19.66 -33.23 -23.72
CA ALA A 13 -21.02 -33.08 -23.21
C ALA A 13 -21.09 -33.22 -21.67
N GLY A 14 -20.28 -34.11 -21.09
CA GLY A 14 -20.15 -34.26 -19.64
C GLY A 14 -19.52 -33.04 -18.97
N GLY A 15 -18.51 -32.43 -19.61
CA GLY A 15 -17.86 -31.22 -19.12
C GLY A 15 -18.77 -29.99 -19.13
N LEU A 16 -19.58 -29.81 -20.17
CA LEU A 16 -20.49 -28.67 -20.29
C LEU A 16 -21.64 -28.72 -19.26
N ALA A 17 -22.17 -29.92 -18.99
CA ALA A 17 -23.20 -30.12 -17.98
C ALA A 17 -22.68 -29.87 -16.54
N ALA A 18 -21.45 -30.28 -16.26
CA ALA A 18 -20.79 -30.03 -14.97
C ALA A 18 -20.49 -28.53 -14.75
N ALA A 19 -20.03 -27.82 -15.79
CA ALA A 19 -19.76 -26.38 -15.73
C ALA A 19 -21.06 -25.56 -15.51
N LEU A 20 -22.14 -25.91 -16.21
CA LEU A 20 -23.45 -25.27 -16.02
C LEU A 20 -24.01 -25.52 -14.61
N ALA A 21 -23.83 -26.72 -14.05
CA ALA A 21 -24.24 -27.03 -12.68
C ALA A 21 -23.44 -26.25 -11.62
N LEU A 22 -22.14 -26.06 -11.81
CA LEU A 22 -21.28 -25.25 -10.95
C LEU A 22 -21.63 -23.75 -11.01
N CYS A 23 -21.91 -23.22 -12.21
CA CYS A 23 -22.39 -21.84 -12.36
C CYS A 23 -23.76 -21.62 -11.71
N LEU A 24 -24.69 -22.57 -11.83
CA LEU A 24 -26.00 -22.51 -11.16
C LEU A 24 -25.86 -22.58 -9.64
N LEU A 25 -24.97 -23.43 -9.11
CA LEU A 25 -24.68 -23.50 -7.67
C LEU A 25 -24.02 -22.21 -7.14
N GLY A 26 -23.11 -21.60 -7.90
CA GLY A 26 -22.53 -20.30 -7.56
C GLY A 26 -23.56 -19.15 -7.58
N TYR A 27 -24.47 -19.15 -8.56
CA TYR A 27 -25.54 -18.17 -8.66
C TYR A 27 -26.59 -18.33 -7.55
N LEU A 28 -26.96 -19.56 -7.18
CA LEU A 28 -27.84 -19.81 -6.02
C LEU A 28 -27.14 -19.49 -4.69
N GLY A 29 -25.84 -19.79 -4.56
CA GLY A 29 -25.04 -19.48 -3.37
C GLY A 29 -24.95 -17.97 -3.09
N THR A 30 -24.74 -17.16 -4.13
CA THR A 30 -24.68 -15.69 -4.00
C THR A 30 -26.05 -15.09 -3.67
N LYS A 31 -27.15 -15.62 -4.22
CA LYS A 31 -28.52 -15.19 -3.84
C LYS A 31 -28.89 -15.60 -2.41
N LEU A 32 -28.50 -16.78 -1.96
CA LEU A 32 -28.73 -17.23 -0.57
C LEU A 32 -27.89 -16.43 0.43
N ALA A 33 -26.65 -16.07 0.09
CA ALA A 33 -25.81 -15.18 0.89
C ALA A 33 -26.43 -13.78 0.99
N ALA A 34 -26.98 -13.23 -0.10
CA ALA A 34 -27.66 -11.94 -0.09
C ALA A 34 -28.90 -11.90 0.84
N HIS A 35 -29.59 -13.03 1.03
CA HIS A 35 -30.72 -13.14 1.95
C HIS A 35 -30.35 -13.26 3.44
N ALA A 36 -29.06 -13.43 3.79
CA ALA A 36 -28.59 -13.59 5.17
C ALA A 36 -28.26 -12.27 5.89
N TRP A 37 -28.23 -11.15 5.17
CA TRP A 37 -27.86 -9.83 5.68
C TRP A 37 -29.06 -8.88 5.71
N ARG A 38 -29.26 -8.17 6.82
CA ARG A 38 -30.24 -7.08 6.91
C ARG A 38 -29.53 -5.82 7.40
N ALA A 39 -29.80 -4.69 6.76
CA ALA A 39 -29.34 -3.39 7.23
C ALA A 39 -30.15 -2.98 8.47
N VAL A 40 -29.46 -2.64 9.55
CA VAL A 40 -30.07 -2.01 10.73
C VAL A 40 -29.61 -0.56 10.79
N THR A 41 -30.57 0.36 10.88
CA THR A 41 -30.31 1.79 11.07
C THR A 41 -29.98 2.04 12.54
N VAL A 42 -28.81 2.63 12.80
CA VAL A 42 -28.46 3.15 14.13
C VAL A 42 -28.67 4.67 14.11
N GLY A 43 -29.11 5.25 15.22
CA GLY A 43 -29.65 6.62 15.36
C GLY A 43 -28.80 7.81 14.91
N ASN A 44 -27.68 7.57 14.22
CA ASN A 44 -26.76 8.58 13.70
C ASN A 44 -26.75 8.61 12.15
N GLY A 45 -27.73 7.95 11.50
CA GLY A 45 -27.88 7.95 10.04
C GLY A 45 -27.02 6.92 9.27
N TYR A 46 -26.16 6.15 9.94
CA TYR A 46 -25.33 5.11 9.31
C TYR A 46 -25.99 3.72 9.35
N ARG A 47 -25.85 2.95 8.26
CA ARG A 47 -26.33 1.57 8.13
C ARG A 47 -25.26 0.57 8.51
N ARG A 48 -25.53 -0.29 9.50
CA ARG A 48 -24.67 -1.42 9.88
C ARG A 48 -25.28 -2.72 9.37
N TRP A 49 -24.46 -3.55 8.72
CA TRP A 49 -24.85 -4.87 8.23
C TRP A 49 -24.56 -5.92 9.31
N VAL A 50 -25.57 -6.69 9.72
CA VAL A 50 -25.45 -7.72 10.77
C VAL A 50 -25.87 -9.08 10.22
N LEU A 51 -25.02 -10.10 10.46
CA LEU A 51 -25.25 -11.48 10.06
C LEU A 51 -26.17 -12.19 11.06
N ARG A 52 -27.29 -12.77 10.60
CA ARG A 52 -28.19 -13.53 11.48
C ARG A 52 -27.67 -14.96 11.65
N ARG A 53 -27.12 -15.31 12.82
CA ARG A 53 -26.89 -16.73 13.19
C ARG A 53 -28.24 -17.43 13.34
N ARG A 54 -28.72 -18.13 12.31
CA ARG A 54 -29.77 -19.14 12.47
C ARG A 54 -29.13 -20.45 12.91
N ARG A 55 -29.46 -20.91 14.11
CA ARG A 55 -29.22 -22.28 14.55
C ARG A 55 -30.06 -23.20 13.65
N SER A 56 -29.43 -23.87 12.70
CA SER A 56 -30.08 -24.92 11.90
C SER A 56 -29.10 -26.08 11.85
N ALA A 57 -29.22 -26.97 12.83
CA ALA A 57 -28.67 -28.31 12.74
C ALA A 57 -29.45 -29.04 11.64
N GLY A 58 -28.74 -29.62 10.67
CA GLY A 58 -29.34 -30.47 9.64
C GLY A 58 -29.13 -29.96 8.21
N LEU A 59 -27.89 -30.04 7.70
CA LEU A 59 -27.59 -30.42 6.31
C LEU A 59 -26.07 -30.66 6.15
N VAL A 60 -25.51 -31.68 6.80
CA VAL A 60 -24.07 -32.06 6.72
C VAL A 60 -23.84 -33.30 5.85
N LEU A 61 -24.85 -33.81 5.14
CA LEU A 61 -24.69 -35.01 4.31
C LEU A 61 -25.15 -34.71 2.90
N LEU A 62 -24.22 -34.23 2.06
CA LEU A 62 -24.15 -34.39 0.59
C LEU A 62 -23.02 -33.52 -0.03
N LEU A 63 -21.83 -33.51 0.58
CA LEU A 63 -20.61 -32.89 0.01
C LEU A 63 -19.41 -33.85 0.05
N GLY A 64 -19.65 -35.15 0.25
CA GLY A 64 -18.64 -36.18 0.08
C GLY A 64 -18.72 -36.74 -1.33
N ALA A 65 -17.64 -36.59 -2.10
CA ALA A 65 -17.37 -37.17 -3.44
C ALA A 65 -17.44 -36.22 -4.65
N VAL A 66 -16.74 -35.09 -4.60
CA VAL A 66 -15.92 -34.63 -5.75
C VAL A 66 -14.67 -33.94 -5.19
N SER A 67 -13.76 -34.72 -4.60
CA SER A 67 -12.39 -34.28 -4.31
C SER A 67 -11.55 -34.38 -5.58
N GLY A 68 -12.00 -33.73 -6.65
CA GLY A 68 -11.19 -33.48 -7.84
C GLY A 68 -10.63 -32.08 -7.68
N SER A 69 -9.42 -31.97 -7.15
CA SER A 69 -8.65 -30.73 -7.18
C SER A 69 -8.38 -30.37 -8.65
N VAL A 70 -9.31 -29.67 -9.29
CA VAL A 70 -8.93 -28.78 -10.39
C VAL A 70 -8.19 -27.63 -9.74
N VAL A 71 -6.89 -27.84 -9.56
CA VAL A 71 -5.94 -26.73 -9.61
C VAL A 71 -6.06 -26.23 -11.04
N ALA A 72 -6.96 -25.27 -11.27
CA ALA A 72 -6.93 -24.52 -12.51
C ALA A 72 -5.57 -23.82 -12.49
N ASP A 73 -4.68 -24.27 -13.37
CA ASP A 73 -3.40 -23.63 -13.60
C ASP A 73 -3.70 -22.16 -13.86
N ALA A 74 -3.14 -21.26 -13.05
CA ALA A 74 -3.39 -19.81 -13.18
C ALA A 74 -2.85 -19.23 -14.50
N GLN A 75 -2.32 -20.09 -15.37
CA GLN A 75 -1.64 -19.77 -16.62
C GLN A 75 -2.58 -19.64 -17.83
N ASP A 76 -3.88 -19.96 -17.70
CA ASP A 76 -4.83 -19.96 -18.83
C ASP A 76 -5.99 -18.95 -18.69
N LEU A 77 -5.85 -17.93 -17.84
CA LEU A 77 -6.80 -16.81 -17.86
C LEU A 77 -6.56 -16.00 -19.14
N ALA A 78 -7.55 -16.06 -20.04
CA ALA A 78 -7.61 -15.17 -21.19
C ALA A 78 -7.38 -13.72 -20.72
N PRO A 79 -6.59 -12.91 -21.46
CA PRO A 79 -6.36 -11.53 -21.09
C PRO A 79 -7.68 -10.81 -20.89
N LEU A 80 -7.90 -10.20 -19.72
CA LEU A 80 -9.08 -9.40 -19.45
C LEU A 80 -9.12 -8.25 -20.46
N ASP A 81 -10.24 -8.08 -21.17
CA ASP A 81 -10.45 -6.94 -22.06
C ASP A 81 -10.54 -5.66 -21.20
N PRO A 82 -9.62 -4.69 -21.35
CA PRO A 82 -9.67 -3.44 -20.61
C PRO A 82 -10.98 -2.67 -20.80
N ALA A 83 -11.66 -2.83 -21.95
CA ALA A 83 -12.95 -2.19 -22.20
C ALA A 83 -14.06 -2.80 -21.33
N GLU A 84 -14.09 -4.12 -21.21
CA GLU A 84 -15.05 -4.83 -20.36
C GLU A 84 -14.82 -4.54 -18.87
N VAL A 85 -13.56 -4.51 -18.43
CA VAL A 85 -13.22 -4.10 -17.06
C VAL A 85 -13.71 -2.68 -16.78
N ARG A 86 -13.56 -1.77 -17.74
CA ARG A 86 -14.04 -0.39 -17.61
C ARG A 86 -15.56 -0.30 -17.59
N SER A 87 -16.29 -1.07 -18.41
CA SER A 87 -17.75 -1.07 -18.38
C SER A 87 -18.29 -1.61 -17.06
N VAL A 88 -17.72 -2.72 -16.57
CA VAL A 88 -18.09 -3.28 -15.25
C VAL A 88 -17.81 -2.29 -14.12
N ALA A 89 -16.69 -1.55 -14.18
CA ALA A 89 -16.39 -0.50 -13.21
C ALA A 89 -17.45 0.62 -13.23
N LEU A 90 -17.82 1.11 -14.43
CA LEU A 90 -18.85 2.14 -14.60
C LEU A 90 -20.22 1.65 -14.12
N ASP A 91 -20.60 0.41 -14.44
CA ASP A 91 -21.85 -0.22 -13.99
C ASP A 91 -21.88 -0.42 -12.47
N ALA A 92 -20.72 -0.63 -11.84
CA ALA A 92 -20.55 -0.65 -10.39
C ALA A 92 -20.54 0.75 -9.74
N GLY A 93 -20.71 1.82 -10.53
CA GLY A 93 -20.72 3.20 -10.07
C GLY A 93 -19.32 3.80 -9.85
N LEU A 94 -18.26 3.14 -10.33
CA LEU A 94 -16.90 3.68 -10.33
C LEU A 94 -16.71 4.50 -11.61
N ASP A 95 -16.40 5.79 -11.46
CA ASP A 95 -16.12 6.70 -12.57
C ASP A 95 -14.77 7.43 -12.35
N SER A 96 -14.35 8.21 -13.33
CA SER A 96 -13.19 9.08 -13.27
C SER A 96 -13.19 9.97 -12.02
N LEU A 97 -12.11 9.90 -11.24
CA LEU A 97 -11.87 10.76 -10.08
C LEU A 97 -11.83 12.26 -10.42
N ARG A 98 -11.75 12.64 -11.71
CA ARG A 98 -11.85 14.05 -12.14
C ARG A 98 -13.19 14.69 -11.80
N ASN A 99 -14.24 13.88 -11.64
CA ASN A 99 -15.59 14.32 -11.31
C ASN A 99 -15.85 14.30 -9.79
N VAL A 100 -14.88 13.83 -9.00
CA VAL A 100 -15.01 13.77 -7.55
C VAL A 100 -14.60 15.12 -6.96
N ASP A 101 -15.47 15.71 -6.15
CA ASP A 101 -15.16 16.92 -5.42
C ASP A 101 -13.95 16.70 -4.51
N ILE A 102 -12.96 17.57 -4.63
CA ILE A 102 -11.74 17.51 -3.83
C ILE A 102 -12.08 17.98 -2.41
N PRO A 103 -11.86 17.16 -1.36
CA PRO A 103 -12.07 17.57 0.01
C PRO A 103 -11.25 18.81 0.33
N LYS A 104 -11.86 19.80 0.99
CA LYS A 104 -11.19 21.02 1.45
C LYS A 104 -11.72 21.41 2.84
N PRO A 105 -10.93 22.12 3.65
CA PRO A 105 -11.44 22.75 4.86
C PRO A 105 -12.55 23.75 4.53
N ASP A 106 -13.63 23.77 5.31
CA ASP A 106 -14.78 24.66 5.10
C ASP A 106 -14.41 26.14 5.27
N ASN A 107 -13.42 26.42 6.11
CA ASN A 107 -12.93 27.77 6.42
C ASN A 107 -11.71 28.20 5.57
N LEU A 108 -11.41 27.49 4.47
CA LEU A 108 -10.25 27.84 3.64
C LEU A 108 -10.34 29.28 3.09
N ASP A 109 -11.55 29.74 2.79
CA ASP A 109 -11.80 31.09 2.27
C ASP A 109 -11.55 32.19 3.31
N ASP A 110 -11.50 31.88 4.61
CA ASP A 110 -11.14 32.85 5.65
C ASP A 110 -9.66 33.28 5.54
N PHE A 111 -8.80 32.43 4.96
CA PHE A 111 -7.36 32.67 4.83
C PHE A 111 -6.93 33.11 3.43
N LEU A 112 -7.73 32.83 2.40
CA LEU A 112 -7.38 33.06 1.01
C LEU A 112 -8.22 34.18 0.40
N GLN A 113 -8.07 35.43 0.86
CA GLN A 113 -8.81 36.58 0.32
C GLN A 113 -7.97 37.38 -0.70
N PRO A 114 -8.46 37.70 -1.92
CA PRO A 114 -9.77 37.35 -2.49
C PRO A 114 -9.84 35.92 -3.04
N GLY A 115 -10.79 35.13 -2.50
CA GLY A 115 -11.03 33.68 -2.69
C GLY A 115 -10.37 33.00 -3.89
N ALA A 116 -10.89 33.26 -5.09
CA ALA A 116 -10.47 32.54 -6.29
C ALA A 116 -9.07 32.91 -6.80
N LEU A 117 -8.67 34.18 -6.68
CA LEU A 117 -7.32 34.61 -7.08
C LEU A 117 -6.29 34.13 -6.08
N ALA A 118 -6.55 34.31 -4.79
CA ALA A 118 -5.70 33.82 -3.71
C ALA A 118 -5.56 32.30 -3.76
N ARG A 119 -6.62 31.54 -4.09
CA ARG A 119 -6.54 30.09 -4.28
C ARG A 119 -5.65 29.69 -5.44
N ARG A 120 -5.74 30.38 -6.59
CA ARG A 120 -4.83 30.15 -7.72
C ARG A 120 -3.37 30.45 -7.35
N ALA A 121 -3.14 31.56 -6.65
CA ALA A 121 -1.82 31.93 -6.16
C ALA A 121 -1.27 30.90 -5.16
N ALA A 122 -2.10 30.42 -4.22
CA ALA A 122 -1.72 29.38 -3.25
C ALA A 122 -1.34 28.06 -3.93
N VAL A 123 -2.08 27.65 -4.98
CA VAL A 123 -1.71 26.47 -5.78
C VAL A 123 -0.37 26.67 -6.49
N GLN A 124 -0.13 27.84 -7.07
CA GLN A 124 1.14 28.16 -7.71
C GLN A 124 2.30 28.18 -6.72
N LEU A 125 2.11 28.82 -5.56
CA LEU A 125 3.08 28.87 -4.48
C LEU A 125 3.39 27.48 -3.95
N GLY A 126 2.37 26.65 -3.69
CA GLY A 126 2.56 25.27 -3.23
C GLY A 126 3.36 24.44 -4.23
N LYS A 127 3.11 24.60 -5.53
CA LYS A 127 3.92 23.96 -6.59
C LYS A 127 5.37 24.45 -6.59
N ALA A 128 5.62 25.73 -6.37
CA ALA A 128 6.97 26.26 -6.27
C ALA A 128 7.70 25.69 -5.05
N LEU A 129 7.08 25.77 -3.86
CA LEU A 129 7.65 25.26 -2.61
C LEU A 129 7.93 23.76 -2.65
N PHE A 130 7.12 22.98 -3.37
CA PHE A 130 7.33 21.54 -3.52
C PHE A 130 8.69 21.18 -4.15
N TRP A 131 9.23 22.06 -4.98
CA TRP A 131 10.52 21.91 -5.65
C TRP A 131 11.62 22.81 -5.05
N ASP A 132 11.29 23.63 -4.05
CA ASP A 132 12.24 24.57 -3.46
C ASP A 132 13.10 23.86 -2.40
N MET A 133 14.40 23.83 -2.64
CA MET A 133 15.37 23.17 -1.75
C MET A 133 15.50 23.90 -0.41
N GLN A 134 15.16 25.20 -0.33
CA GLN A 134 15.18 25.99 0.91
C GLN A 134 14.08 25.60 1.89
N VAL A 135 13.10 24.80 1.48
CA VAL A 135 12.08 24.24 2.38
C VAL A 135 12.64 23.07 3.19
N GLY A 136 13.71 22.42 2.71
CA GLY A 136 14.39 21.33 3.41
C GLY A 136 15.57 21.81 4.25
N SER A 137 15.77 21.20 5.41
CA SER A 137 16.86 21.57 6.34
C SER A 137 18.26 21.24 5.81
N ASP A 138 18.39 20.35 4.83
CA ASP A 138 19.67 19.91 4.28
C ASP A 138 19.73 20.03 2.76
N GLY A 139 19.00 21.00 2.19
CA GLY A 139 19.00 21.26 0.76
C GLY A 139 18.40 20.10 -0.01
N VAL A 140 17.24 19.61 0.45
CA VAL A 140 16.41 18.57 -0.16
C VAL A 140 14.96 19.06 -0.23
N ALA A 141 14.40 19.27 -1.43
CA ALA A 141 12.99 19.61 -1.60
C ALA A 141 12.08 18.38 -1.46
N CYS A 142 10.77 18.60 -1.27
CA CYS A 142 9.76 17.53 -1.26
C CYS A 142 9.84 16.65 -2.51
N ALA A 143 9.99 17.29 -3.67
CA ALA A 143 10.09 16.60 -4.96
C ALA A 143 11.31 15.66 -5.06
N SER A 144 12.38 15.90 -4.30
CA SER A 144 13.59 15.06 -4.35
C SER A 144 13.29 13.61 -3.94
N CYS A 145 12.32 13.42 -3.05
CA CYS A 145 11.81 12.11 -2.66
C CYS A 145 10.58 11.74 -3.49
N HIS A 146 9.68 12.69 -3.77
CA HIS A 146 8.36 12.42 -4.36
C HIS A 146 8.28 12.58 -5.90
N PHE A 147 9.40 12.46 -6.62
CA PHE A 147 9.45 12.72 -8.06
C PHE A 147 8.79 11.62 -8.92
N HIS A 148 8.77 10.37 -8.46
CA HIS A 148 8.27 9.24 -9.23
C HIS A 148 7.04 8.63 -8.57
N ALA A 149 5.90 8.66 -9.27
CA ALA A 149 4.59 8.25 -8.73
C ALA A 149 4.24 8.90 -7.37
N GLY A 150 4.83 10.06 -7.07
CA GLY A 150 4.65 10.75 -5.82
C GLY A 150 5.27 10.09 -4.60
N ALA A 151 6.17 9.10 -4.73
CA ALA A 151 6.81 8.38 -3.63
C ALA A 151 8.34 8.22 -3.84
N ASP A 152 9.07 7.84 -2.78
CA ASP A 152 10.52 7.65 -2.85
C ASP A 152 10.87 6.31 -3.48
N SER A 153 11.24 6.35 -4.77
CA SER A 153 11.64 5.18 -5.56
C SER A 153 13.16 5.05 -5.71
N ARG A 154 13.94 5.79 -4.92
CA ARG A 154 15.40 5.64 -4.94
C ARG A 154 15.78 4.30 -4.32
N SER A 155 17.06 3.93 -4.47
CA SER A 155 17.58 2.63 -4.03
C SER A 155 18.82 2.74 -3.13
N LYS A 156 19.30 3.96 -2.88
CA LYS A 156 20.45 4.23 -2.00
C LYS A 156 20.03 5.04 -0.78
N ASN A 157 20.58 4.69 0.39
CA ASN A 157 20.14 5.25 1.69
C ASN A 157 18.65 5.07 1.95
N GLN A 158 18.12 3.90 1.58
CA GLN A 158 16.70 3.57 1.73
C GLN A 158 16.44 2.53 2.81
N LEU A 159 17.47 1.86 3.34
CA LEU A 159 17.28 0.93 4.45
C LEU A 159 17.19 1.69 5.77
N SER A 160 16.32 1.20 6.63
CA SER A 160 16.21 1.61 8.01
C SER A 160 16.13 0.35 8.87
N PRO A 161 16.84 0.29 10.01
CA PRO A 161 16.70 -0.83 10.91
C PRO A 161 15.29 -0.81 11.52
N GLY A 162 14.99 -1.77 12.39
CA GLY A 162 13.78 -1.78 13.20
C GLY A 162 13.65 -0.60 14.18
N LEU A 163 13.72 0.67 13.75
CA LEU A 163 13.64 1.88 14.60
C LEU A 163 12.41 1.92 15.51
N LYS A 164 11.34 1.21 15.12
CA LYS A 164 10.07 1.09 15.85
C LYS A 164 9.94 -0.20 16.65
N HIS A 165 10.99 -1.01 16.73
CA HIS A 165 10.99 -2.28 17.44
C HIS A 165 10.77 -2.07 18.94
N THR A 166 10.07 -2.99 19.62
CA THR A 166 9.80 -2.89 21.06
C THR A 166 11.07 -3.04 21.88
N ASP A 167 11.94 -3.98 21.50
CA ASP A 167 13.32 -4.09 21.97
C ASP A 167 14.19 -2.92 21.46
N PRO A 168 14.75 -2.07 22.32
CA PRO A 168 15.63 -0.96 21.93
C PRO A 168 16.92 -1.39 21.24
N VAL A 169 17.45 -2.58 21.54
CA VAL A 169 18.70 -3.08 20.94
C VAL A 169 18.54 -3.29 19.44
N LEU A 170 17.39 -3.83 19.04
CA LEU A 170 17.07 -4.10 17.64
C LEU A 170 16.77 -2.82 16.83
N ARG A 171 16.63 -1.65 17.48
CA ARG A 171 16.44 -0.37 16.77
C ARG A 171 17.70 0.16 16.10
N THR A 172 18.86 -0.40 16.43
CA THR A 172 20.17 0.10 15.98
C THR A 172 20.95 -0.91 15.16
N ILE A 173 20.38 -2.08 14.90
CA ILE A 173 21.00 -3.18 14.17
C ILE A 173 20.33 -3.27 12.81
N PHE A 174 21.14 -3.25 11.75
CA PHE A 174 20.68 -3.60 10.42
C PHE A 174 20.88 -5.09 10.21
N ASP A 175 19.82 -5.75 9.77
CA ASP A 175 19.91 -7.13 9.34
C ASP A 175 20.42 -7.21 7.89
N ALA A 176 20.86 -8.41 7.49
CA ALA A 176 21.09 -8.70 6.09
C ALA A 176 19.75 -8.80 5.34
N THR A 177 19.73 -8.28 4.11
CA THR A 177 18.68 -8.54 3.13
C THR A 177 18.77 -9.97 2.59
N ALA A 178 17.80 -10.39 1.77
CA ALA A 178 17.76 -11.73 1.20
C ALA A 178 19.01 -12.11 0.36
N SER A 179 19.70 -11.12 -0.21
CA SER A 179 20.94 -11.34 -0.97
C SER A 179 22.18 -11.49 -0.07
N GLY A 180 22.05 -11.26 1.23
CA GLY A 180 23.14 -11.20 2.20
C GLY A 180 23.79 -9.80 2.36
N GLY A 181 23.45 -8.83 1.50
CA GLY A 181 23.87 -7.43 1.64
C GLY A 181 23.00 -6.64 2.64
N GLY A 182 23.16 -5.32 2.71
CA GLY A 182 22.31 -4.46 3.55
C GLY A 182 23.06 -3.33 4.25
N GLY A 183 22.37 -2.68 5.20
CA GLY A 183 22.95 -1.64 6.05
C GLY A 183 22.85 -0.19 5.52
N PRO A 184 23.46 0.76 6.26
CA PRO A 184 23.49 2.16 5.88
C PRO A 184 24.16 2.39 4.51
N ASN A 185 23.61 3.28 3.69
CA ASN A 185 24.16 3.64 2.37
C ASN A 185 24.30 2.48 1.37
N TYR A 186 23.71 1.33 1.67
CA TYR A 186 23.60 0.20 0.76
C TYR A 186 22.82 0.57 -0.50
N GLN A 187 23.19 -0.05 -1.61
CA GLN A 187 22.55 0.10 -2.92
C GLN A 187 21.63 -1.10 -3.13
N LEU A 188 20.33 -0.89 -2.94
CA LEU A 188 19.31 -1.93 -3.13
C LEU A 188 19.30 -2.42 -4.58
N THR A 189 18.99 -3.71 -4.70
CA THR A 189 18.82 -4.51 -5.91
C THR A 189 17.53 -5.31 -5.80
N ALA A 190 17.06 -5.87 -6.93
CA ALA A 190 15.88 -6.74 -6.91
C ALA A 190 16.08 -8.01 -6.07
N ALA A 191 17.32 -8.51 -5.94
CA ALA A 191 17.64 -9.72 -5.19
C ALA A 191 17.52 -9.57 -3.67
N ASP A 192 17.41 -8.32 -3.17
CA ASP A 192 17.24 -8.05 -1.74
C ASP A 192 15.80 -8.32 -1.25
N PHE A 193 14.86 -8.48 -2.17
CA PHE A 193 13.45 -8.68 -1.88
C PHE A 193 12.98 -10.13 -2.13
N PRO A 194 11.90 -10.57 -1.45
CA PRO A 194 11.19 -9.87 -0.38
C PRO A 194 11.89 -9.99 0.98
N PHE A 195 11.53 -9.10 1.91
CA PHE A 195 12.12 -9.04 3.27
C PHE A 195 11.51 -10.06 4.23
N HIS A 196 10.40 -10.69 3.81
CA HIS A 196 9.80 -11.83 4.45
C HIS A 196 9.59 -12.89 3.36
N GLN A 197 10.27 -14.03 3.49
CA GLN A 197 10.25 -15.10 2.50
C GLN A 197 9.77 -16.39 3.15
N LEU A 198 8.81 -17.03 2.49
CA LEU A 198 8.24 -18.31 2.89
C LEU A 198 8.60 -19.37 1.86
N GLU A 199 8.74 -20.62 2.30
CA GLU A 199 8.95 -21.79 1.43
C GLU A 199 7.82 -21.92 0.40
N HIS A 200 6.59 -21.61 0.83
CA HIS A 200 5.42 -21.51 -0.03
C HIS A 200 4.80 -20.11 0.16
N PRO A 201 5.03 -19.16 -0.77
CA PRO A 201 4.58 -17.76 -0.62
C PRO A 201 3.08 -17.59 -0.37
N GLU A 202 2.26 -18.50 -0.88
CA GLU A 202 0.80 -18.48 -0.72
C GLU A 202 0.31 -19.15 0.57
N ASP A 203 1.19 -19.89 1.28
CA ASP A 203 0.90 -20.51 2.56
C ASP A 203 1.64 -19.80 3.69
N ARG A 204 0.92 -18.90 4.36
CA ARG A 204 1.39 -18.15 5.54
C ARG A 204 1.82 -19.02 6.73
N THR A 205 1.60 -20.33 6.68
CA THR A 205 2.01 -21.29 7.72
C THR A 205 3.24 -22.12 7.33
N SER A 206 3.73 -21.96 6.09
CA SER A 206 4.94 -22.62 5.62
C SER A 206 6.20 -22.05 6.29
N THR A 207 7.31 -22.76 6.11
CA THR A 207 8.62 -22.42 6.67
C THR A 207 9.05 -21.02 6.28
N VAL A 208 9.50 -20.22 7.24
CA VAL A 208 10.15 -18.92 6.98
C VAL A 208 11.58 -19.19 6.53
N LEU A 209 11.91 -18.80 5.29
CA LEU A 209 13.25 -18.92 4.71
C LEU A 209 14.13 -17.71 5.04
N HIS A 210 13.52 -16.52 5.11
CA HIS A 210 14.20 -15.27 5.43
C HIS A 210 13.21 -14.30 6.06
N ASP A 211 13.65 -13.58 7.08
CA ASP A 211 12.87 -12.53 7.73
C ASP A 211 13.81 -11.49 8.31
N THR A 212 13.43 -10.23 8.19
CA THR A 212 14.15 -9.10 8.79
C THR A 212 13.17 -8.06 9.30
N ASN A 213 13.57 -7.36 10.38
CA ASN A 213 12.82 -6.21 10.88
C ASN A 213 13.19 -4.89 10.17
N ASP A 214 14.23 -4.90 9.34
CA ASP A 214 14.62 -3.76 8.51
C ASP A 214 13.50 -3.44 7.53
N VAL A 215 13.44 -2.18 7.11
CA VAL A 215 12.44 -1.73 6.14
C VAL A 215 13.09 -0.93 5.02
N VAL A 216 12.57 -1.10 3.81
CA VAL A 216 12.78 -0.13 2.74
C VAL A 216 11.94 1.09 3.04
N SER A 217 12.62 2.22 3.07
CA SER A 217 12.17 3.47 3.65
C SER A 217 12.38 4.61 2.68
N SER A 218 12.51 5.84 3.17
CA SER A 218 12.97 7.01 2.45
C SER A 218 14.20 7.59 3.14
N GLN A 219 15.08 8.21 2.36
CA GLN A 219 16.25 8.87 2.92
C GLN A 219 15.82 10.04 3.81
N GLY A 220 16.50 10.20 4.94
CA GLY A 220 16.41 11.33 5.84
C GLY A 220 17.64 12.22 5.75
N VAL A 221 17.78 13.07 6.76
CA VAL A 221 18.91 14.00 6.91
C VAL A 221 20.14 13.31 7.48
N PHE A 222 21.30 13.94 7.31
CA PHE A 222 22.49 13.59 8.08
C PHE A 222 22.31 13.98 9.55
N ARG A 223 22.94 13.24 10.46
CA ARG A 223 22.91 13.61 11.88
C ARG A 223 23.72 14.89 12.12
N ALA A 224 23.04 15.93 12.58
CA ALA A 224 23.64 17.17 13.05
C ALA A 224 22.83 17.74 14.22
N ASN A 225 23.49 18.52 15.08
CA ASN A 225 22.81 19.36 16.06
C ASN A 225 22.46 20.69 15.38
N PHE A 226 21.17 21.02 15.35
CA PHE A 226 20.71 22.30 14.83
C PHE A 226 21.27 23.46 15.65
N THR A 227 21.81 24.47 14.99
CA THR A 227 22.36 25.68 15.62
C THR A 227 21.67 26.96 15.18
N GLY A 228 20.92 26.94 14.08
CA GLY A 228 20.14 28.09 13.64
C GLY A 228 19.80 28.08 12.16
N LEU A 229 19.28 29.21 11.70
CA LEU A 229 18.96 29.47 10.30
C LEU A 229 19.89 30.57 9.79
N ALA A 230 20.33 30.46 8.54
CA ALA A 230 21.04 31.52 7.84
C ALA A 230 20.19 31.96 6.64
N PRO A 231 19.61 33.18 6.64
CA PRO A 231 18.86 33.67 5.49
C PRO A 231 19.67 33.58 4.18
N GLY A 232 19.07 33.01 3.14
CA GLY A 232 19.72 32.76 1.84
C GLY A 232 20.60 31.51 1.78
N SER A 233 20.75 30.77 2.89
CA SER A 233 21.36 29.44 2.89
C SER A 233 20.34 28.37 2.45
N PRO A 234 20.71 27.43 1.57
CA PRO A 234 19.85 26.30 1.19
C PRO A 234 19.79 25.19 2.27
N THR A 235 20.52 25.34 3.37
CA THR A 235 20.57 24.39 4.47
C THR A 235 20.50 25.11 5.81
N ASP A 236 19.92 24.44 6.80
CA ASP A 236 19.99 24.85 8.19
C ASP A 236 21.45 24.87 8.68
N LEU A 237 21.73 25.74 9.64
CA LEU A 237 23.01 25.72 10.34
C LEU A 237 22.99 24.58 11.35
N GLY A 238 24.06 23.80 11.36
CA GLY A 238 24.23 22.74 12.34
C GLY A 238 25.67 22.29 12.49
N THR A 239 25.95 21.65 13.62
CA THR A 239 27.22 20.97 13.86
C THR A 239 27.04 19.47 13.62
N PRO A 240 27.79 18.85 12.69
CA PRO A 240 27.73 17.41 12.49
C PRO A 240 27.96 16.66 13.80
N ALA A 241 27.14 15.64 14.07
CA ALA A 241 27.29 14.78 15.24
C ALA A 241 27.44 13.34 14.77
N ALA A 242 28.42 12.61 15.31
CA ALA A 242 28.67 11.21 14.92
C ALA A 242 27.41 10.37 15.07
N ASP A 243 27.00 9.63 14.03
CA ASP A 243 25.83 8.77 14.06
C ASP A 243 26.24 7.32 14.35
N PRO A 244 25.88 6.73 15.50
CA PRO A 244 26.29 5.37 15.83
C PRO A 244 25.57 4.30 14.99
N VAL A 245 24.46 4.65 14.33
CA VAL A 245 23.63 3.71 13.56
C VAL A 245 23.84 3.91 12.06
N PHE A 246 23.74 5.17 11.60
CA PHE A 246 23.82 5.51 10.19
C PHE A 246 25.21 6.04 9.84
N ASN A 247 26.22 5.17 9.89
CA ASN A 247 27.58 5.45 9.45
C ASN A 247 28.18 4.28 8.65
N VAL A 248 29.17 4.58 7.81
CA VAL A 248 30.01 3.58 7.13
C VAL A 248 31.46 3.92 7.44
N GLY A 249 32.15 3.03 8.15
CA GLY A 249 33.54 3.27 8.57
C GLY A 249 33.71 4.51 9.44
N GLY A 250 32.72 4.84 10.28
CA GLY A 250 32.72 6.04 11.12
C GLY A 250 32.35 7.34 10.40
N VAL A 251 32.10 7.31 9.09
CA VAL A 251 31.60 8.45 8.33
C VAL A 251 30.08 8.42 8.30
N ASN A 252 29.44 9.50 8.76
CA ASN A 252 27.98 9.62 8.72
C ASN A 252 27.44 9.46 7.30
N VAL A 253 26.36 8.71 7.17
CA VAL A 253 25.55 8.65 5.96
C VAL A 253 24.14 9.20 6.25
N ARG A 254 23.30 9.29 5.21
CA ARG A 254 21.92 9.73 5.41
C ARG A 254 21.18 8.71 6.28
N ARG A 255 20.38 9.21 7.22
CA ARG A 255 19.48 8.35 8.00
C ARG A 255 18.42 7.73 7.11
N GLY A 256 17.91 6.57 7.47
CA GLY A 256 16.67 6.02 6.94
C GLY A 256 15.51 6.45 7.81
N GLN A 257 14.40 6.87 7.22
CA GLN A 257 13.16 7.11 7.98
C GLN A 257 12.63 5.78 8.56
N PRO A 258 11.71 5.78 9.53
CA PRO A 258 11.15 4.52 10.00
C PRO A 258 10.25 3.77 9.00
N ARG A 259 9.84 4.42 7.88
CA ARG A 259 8.95 3.90 6.83
C ARG A 259 9.16 4.69 5.54
N ASN A 260 8.84 4.08 4.39
CA ASN A 260 8.82 4.78 3.10
C ASN A 260 7.73 5.86 3.10
N THR A 261 8.04 7.01 2.49
CA THR A 261 7.14 8.15 2.45
C THR A 261 5.99 7.87 1.48
N PRO A 262 4.72 7.97 1.91
CA PRO A 262 3.56 7.61 1.09
C PRO A 262 3.44 8.49 -0.15
N SER A 263 2.69 8.01 -1.15
CA SER A 263 2.44 8.80 -2.35
C SER A 263 1.68 10.09 -2.03
N ILE A 264 2.12 11.22 -2.59
CA ILE A 264 1.37 12.48 -2.55
C ILE A 264 0.16 12.48 -3.49
N ILE A 265 0.08 11.52 -4.42
CA ILE A 265 -1.01 11.44 -5.39
C ILE A 265 -2.28 11.02 -4.66
N ASN A 266 -3.35 11.79 -4.83
CA ASN A 266 -4.65 11.57 -4.20
C ASN A 266 -4.62 11.55 -2.66
N ALA A 267 -3.54 12.04 -2.02
CA ALA A 267 -3.38 12.02 -0.57
C ALA A 267 -4.52 12.73 0.20
N VAL A 268 -5.19 13.70 -0.44
CA VAL A 268 -6.37 14.41 0.10
C VAL A 268 -7.59 13.51 0.32
N PHE A 269 -7.66 12.37 -0.36
CA PHE A 269 -8.73 11.39 -0.21
C PHE A 269 -8.44 10.35 0.89
N ASN A 270 -7.24 10.37 1.47
CA ASN A 270 -6.86 9.45 2.54
C ASN A 270 -7.26 10.05 3.90
N PHE A 271 -7.90 9.24 4.76
CA PHE A 271 -8.18 9.63 6.15
C PHE A 271 -6.88 9.78 6.98
N ALA A 272 -5.93 8.88 6.74
CA ALA A 272 -4.58 8.94 7.29
C ALA A 272 -3.59 8.41 6.26
N ASN A 273 -2.50 9.14 6.03
CA ASN A 273 -1.42 8.70 5.14
C ASN A 273 -0.41 7.79 5.86
N LEU A 274 -0.30 7.89 7.18
CA LEU A 274 0.54 7.03 8.01
C LEU A 274 -0.27 6.50 9.20
N TRP A 275 -0.18 5.20 9.44
CA TRP A 275 -0.93 4.54 10.53
C TRP A 275 -0.33 4.78 11.92
N ASP A 276 0.82 5.44 12.01
CA ASP A 276 1.45 5.83 13.28
C ASP A 276 0.93 7.18 13.83
N GLY A 277 -0.12 7.73 13.20
CA GLY A 277 -0.75 8.98 13.60
C GLY A 277 -0.20 10.22 12.89
N ARG A 278 0.93 10.14 12.20
CA ARG A 278 1.42 11.24 11.37
C ARG A 278 0.59 11.38 10.09
N GLY A 279 0.53 12.58 9.51
CA GLY A 279 -0.22 12.79 8.25
C GLY A 279 -1.70 12.39 8.35
N HIS A 280 -2.29 12.61 9.54
CA HIS A 280 -3.70 12.38 9.85
C HIS A 280 -4.55 13.57 9.38
N ASN A 281 -5.82 13.36 9.07
CA ASN A 281 -6.75 14.42 8.64
C ASN A 281 -7.04 15.47 9.73
N VAL A 282 -6.71 15.17 10.98
CA VAL A 282 -6.76 16.10 12.13
C VAL A 282 -5.35 16.33 12.63
N PHE A 283 -4.94 17.58 12.73
CA PHE A 283 -3.67 17.96 13.34
C PHE A 283 -3.62 17.51 14.80
N ASN A 284 -2.66 16.65 15.12
CA ASN A 284 -2.48 16.05 16.45
C ASN A 284 -1.13 16.40 17.09
N GLY A 285 -0.32 17.25 16.45
CA GLY A 285 0.99 17.67 16.94
C GLY A 285 2.09 16.61 16.86
N VAL A 286 1.91 15.55 16.05
CA VAL A 286 2.83 14.42 15.89
C VAL A 286 3.54 14.45 14.53
#